data_AF-A0A0D6AK89-F1
#
_entry.id   AF-A0A0D6AK89-F1
#
_cell.length_a   1.000
_cell.length_b   1.000
_cell.length_c   1.000
_cell.angle_alpha   90.00
_cell.angle_beta   90.00
_cell.angle_gamma   90.00
#
_symmetry.space_group_name_H-M   'P 1'
#
loop_
_entity.id
_entity.type
_entity.pdbx_description
1 polymer ?
#
loop_
_entity_poly.entity_id
_entity_poly.type
_entity_poly.pdbx_seq_one_letter_code
_entity_poly.pdbx_strand_id
1 'polypeptide(L)'
;MTKNNIKQFNTQQSLNSYIKGICDIMRRSNCTSALQYVPELTWLLFLRILDDIERQEAEGMEALGLDFHYSLEYPYRWQDWASPNGTKRLELTMSGNLGDFMNFVNGGYDNDGKPFGLLPTLKALKDQPNATPRQKIVSEVLSATDKVRIDSERNLLDVLDKVQEIRNVDDTHIFPISQVMDDC
;
A
#
# COMPACT_ATOMS: atom_id res chain seq x y z
N MET A 1 -14.92 8.52 -19.39
CA MET A 1 -14.03 9.64 -19.04
C MET A 1 -14.26 10.00 -17.58
N THR A 2 -13.58 9.32 -16.67
CA THR A 2 -13.66 9.57 -15.23
C THR A 2 -12.63 10.64 -14.90
N LYS A 3 -13.07 11.80 -14.40
CA LYS A 3 -12.18 12.87 -13.96
C LYS A 3 -11.40 12.37 -12.75
N ASN A 4 -10.15 11.93 -12.95
CA ASN A 4 -9.20 11.76 -11.86
C ASN A 4 -8.90 13.16 -11.30
N ASN A 5 -9.54 13.53 -10.19
CA ASN A 5 -9.20 14.73 -9.42
C ASN A 5 -7.86 14.48 -8.73
N ILE A 6 -6.77 14.72 -9.45
CA ILE A 6 -5.41 14.61 -8.94
C ILE A 6 -5.22 15.73 -7.90
N LYS A 7 -5.03 15.38 -6.62
CA LYS A 7 -4.66 16.35 -5.58
C LYS A 7 -3.14 16.48 -5.52
N GLN A 8 -2.65 17.66 -5.87
CA GLN A 8 -1.23 18.00 -5.72
C GLN A 8 -1.04 18.68 -4.36
N PHE A 9 -0.27 18.06 -3.47
CA PHE A 9 0.01 18.61 -2.14
C PHE A 9 1.19 19.58 -2.22
N ASN A 10 0.90 20.82 -2.58
CA ASN A 10 1.92 21.86 -2.79
C ASN A 10 2.53 22.40 -1.49
N THR A 11 2.06 21.96 -0.32
CA THR A 11 2.57 22.39 0.99
C THR A 11 2.55 21.28 2.03
N GLN A 12 3.49 21.32 2.98
CA GLN A 12 3.54 20.41 4.13
C GLN A 12 2.22 20.40 4.92
N GLN A 13 1.60 21.57 5.14
CA GLN A 13 0.32 21.67 5.85
C GLN A 13 -0.82 20.95 5.13
N SER A 14 -0.82 20.95 3.79
CA SER A 14 -1.84 20.25 3.00
C SER A 14 -1.70 18.74 3.09
N LEU A 15 -0.45 18.24 3.09
CA LEU A 15 -0.13 16.83 3.31
C LEU A 15 -0.49 16.39 4.74
N ASN A 16 -0.16 17.20 5.74
CA ASN A 16 -0.47 16.92 7.15
C ASN A 16 -1.98 16.82 7.39
N SER A 17 -2.75 17.77 6.86
CA SER A 17 -4.22 17.77 6.96
C SER A 17 -4.84 16.56 6.23
N TYR A 18 -4.20 16.11 5.17
CA TYR A 18 -4.64 14.94 4.42
C TYR A 18 -4.38 13.63 5.16
N ILE A 19 -3.19 13.47 5.73
CA ILE A 19 -2.83 12.34 6.60
C ILE A 19 -3.77 12.29 7.81
N LYS A 20 -4.09 13.43 8.42
CA LYS A 20 -5.12 13.52 9.48
C LYS A 20 -6.47 12.99 9.02
N GLY A 21 -6.90 13.34 7.81
CA GLY A 21 -8.13 12.82 7.21
C GLY A 21 -8.12 11.30 6.96
N ILE A 22 -6.96 10.69 6.73
CA ILE A 22 -6.81 9.23 6.68
C ILE A 22 -6.91 8.63 8.09
N CYS A 23 -6.20 9.23 9.05
CA CYS A 23 -6.23 8.81 10.45
C CYS A 23 -7.65 8.87 11.03
N ASP A 24 -8.46 9.87 10.63
CA ASP A 24 -9.86 9.99 11.05
C ASP A 24 -10.76 8.88 10.50
N ILE A 25 -10.44 8.29 9.35
CA ILE A 25 -11.14 7.09 8.86
C ILE A 25 -10.69 5.88 9.68
N MET A 26 -9.39 5.74 9.92
CA MET A 26 -8.83 4.63 10.70
C MET A 26 -9.36 4.64 12.14
N ARG A 27 -9.51 5.81 12.77
CA ARG A 27 -10.12 5.96 14.11
C ARG A 27 -11.59 5.59 14.17
N ARG A 28 -12.31 5.72 13.06
CA ARG A 28 -13.70 5.26 12.93
C ARG A 28 -13.80 3.74 12.74
N SER A 29 -12.68 3.09 12.43
CA SER A 29 -12.51 1.64 12.47
C SER A 29 -11.86 1.20 13.79
N ASN A 30 -11.49 -0.07 13.89
CA ASN A 30 -10.81 -0.64 15.07
C ASN A 30 -9.37 -0.13 15.33
N CYS A 31 -8.92 0.94 14.67
CA CYS A 31 -7.61 1.59 14.87
C CYS A 31 -7.78 2.91 15.64
N THR A 32 -8.05 2.82 16.94
CA THR A 32 -8.48 3.97 17.76
C THR A 32 -7.35 4.82 18.34
N SER A 33 -6.10 4.35 18.26
CA SER A 33 -4.92 5.04 18.82
C SER A 33 -3.75 5.11 17.84
N ALA A 34 -2.82 6.05 18.06
CA ALA A 34 -1.59 6.21 17.27
C ALA A 34 -0.78 4.92 17.16
N LEU A 35 -0.67 4.19 18.27
CA LEU A 35 0.00 2.89 18.33
C LEU A 35 -0.64 1.83 17.40
N GLN A 36 -1.87 2.04 16.93
CA GLN A 36 -2.58 1.14 16.04
C GLN A 36 -2.63 1.65 14.59
N TYR A 37 -2.92 2.93 14.35
CA TYR A 37 -3.00 3.43 12.97
C TYR A 37 -1.64 3.76 12.37
N VAL A 38 -0.62 4.11 13.16
CA VAL A 38 0.71 4.44 12.61
C VAL A 38 1.33 3.23 11.91
N PRO A 39 1.42 2.03 12.53
CA PRO A 39 1.95 0.85 11.84
C PRO A 39 1.14 0.51 10.59
N GLU A 40 -0.19 0.61 10.68
CA GLU A 40 -1.12 0.31 9.59
C GLU A 40 -0.95 1.26 8.40
N LEU A 41 -0.83 2.56 8.66
CA LEU A 41 -0.64 3.56 7.60
C LEU A 41 0.78 3.51 7.03
N THR A 42 1.78 3.18 7.85
CA THR A 42 3.19 3.12 7.45
C THR A 42 3.40 2.11 6.32
N TRP A 43 2.90 0.88 6.46
CA TRP A 43 3.12 -0.14 5.42
C TRP A 43 2.34 0.17 4.13
N LEU A 44 1.15 0.77 4.25
CA LEU A 44 0.36 1.24 3.10
C LEU A 44 1.09 2.33 2.31
N LEU A 45 1.59 3.35 3.02
CA LEU A 45 2.37 4.43 2.41
C LEU A 45 3.66 3.89 1.79
N PHE A 46 4.35 2.97 2.46
CA PHE A 46 5.55 2.34 1.94
C PHE A 46 5.30 1.66 0.58
N LEU A 47 4.28 0.80 0.49
CA LEU A 47 3.95 0.10 -0.77
C LEU A 47 3.50 1.08 -1.86
N ARG A 48 2.77 2.13 -1.49
CA ARG A 48 2.33 3.19 -2.42
C ARG A 48 3.52 3.94 -3.03
N ILE A 49 4.50 4.33 -2.19
CA ILE A 49 5.71 5.04 -2.61
C ILE A 49 6.60 4.12 -3.46
N LEU A 50 6.75 2.86 -3.06
CA LEU A 50 7.48 1.86 -3.82
C LEU A 50 6.95 1.73 -5.26
N ASP A 51 5.63 1.60 -5.42
CA ASP A 51 4.99 1.49 -6.73
C ASP A 51 5.19 2.75 -7.58
N ASP A 52 5.10 3.95 -6.99
CA ASP A 52 5.36 5.20 -7.72
C ASP A 52 6.82 5.29 -8.21
N ILE A 53 7.78 4.94 -7.35
CA ILE A 53 9.20 4.94 -7.70
C ILE A 53 9.46 3.93 -8.82
N GLU A 54 8.99 2.68 -8.67
CA GLU A 54 9.23 1.63 -9.67
C GLU A 54 8.58 1.93 -11.02
N ARG A 55 7.44 2.62 -11.03
CA ARG A 55 6.83 3.07 -12.28
C ARG A 55 7.65 4.14 -12.99
N GLN A 56 8.20 5.11 -12.26
CA GLN A 56 9.07 6.13 -12.85
C GLN A 56 10.37 5.51 -13.37
N GLU A 57 10.95 4.57 -12.62
CA GLU A 57 12.13 3.80 -13.06
C GLU A 57 11.82 2.98 -14.32
N ALA A 58 10.67 2.30 -14.36
CA ALA A 58 10.23 1.51 -15.51
C ALA A 58 9.99 2.37 -16.76
N GLU A 59 9.32 3.53 -16.61
CA GLU A 59 9.11 4.50 -17.70
C GLU A 59 10.46 5.00 -18.25
N GLY A 60 11.44 5.26 -17.37
CA GLY A 60 12.79 5.65 -17.76
C GLY A 60 13.55 4.56 -18.51
N MET A 61 13.44 3.30 -18.08
CA MET A 61 14.06 2.15 -18.74
C MET A 61 13.41 1.85 -20.10
N GLU A 62 12.09 1.91 -20.18
CA GLU A 62 11.34 1.74 -21.43
C GLU A 62 11.73 2.79 -22.47
N ALA A 63 11.89 4.05 -22.05
CA ALA A 63 12.37 5.12 -22.93
C ALA A 63 13.79 4.88 -23.50
N LEU A 64 14.60 4.07 -22.79
CA LEU A 64 15.92 3.63 -23.22
C LEU A 64 15.90 2.28 -23.97
N GLY A 65 14.72 1.65 -24.10
CA GLY A 65 14.56 0.32 -24.70
C GLY A 65 15.15 -0.81 -23.85
N LEU A 66 15.24 -0.61 -22.53
CA LEU A 66 15.76 -1.58 -21.57
C LEU A 66 14.63 -2.23 -20.77
N ASP A 67 14.83 -3.48 -20.37
CA ASP A 67 13.89 -4.19 -19.51
C ASP A 67 13.98 -3.70 -18.06
N PHE A 68 12.83 -3.54 -17.40
CA PHE A 68 12.74 -3.25 -15.97
C PHE A 68 12.10 -4.41 -15.23
N HIS A 69 12.71 -4.83 -14.12
CA HIS A 69 12.18 -5.87 -13.24
C HIS A 69 11.67 -5.25 -11.94
N TYR A 70 10.36 -5.38 -11.71
CA TYR A 70 9.71 -4.88 -10.50
C TYR A 70 10.10 -5.72 -9.27
N SER A 71 10.10 -5.09 -8.09
CA SER A 71 10.32 -5.83 -6.84
C SER A 71 9.15 -6.72 -6.48
N LEU A 72 7.95 -6.29 -6.85
CA LEU A 72 6.70 -7.00 -6.64
C LEU A 72 6.10 -7.37 -7.99
N GLU A 73 5.77 -8.65 -8.14
CA GLU A 73 5.07 -9.13 -9.33
C GLU A 73 3.56 -8.97 -9.19
N TYR A 74 2.84 -9.06 -10.31
CA TYR A 74 1.37 -9.19 -10.26
C TYR A 74 0.98 -10.42 -9.41
N PRO A 75 -0.06 -10.33 -8.54
CA PRO A 75 -0.97 -9.20 -8.35
C PRO A 75 -0.62 -8.28 -7.16
N TYR A 76 0.64 -8.20 -6.75
CA TYR A 76 1.04 -7.63 -5.47
C TYR A 76 1.52 -6.17 -5.52
N ARG A 77 1.66 -5.58 -6.71
CA ARG A 77 1.99 -4.16 -6.87
C ARG A 77 0.79 -3.32 -6.44
N TRP A 78 1.04 -2.13 -5.89
CA TRP A 78 -0.03 -1.23 -5.44
C TRP A 78 -1.04 -0.95 -6.56
N GLN A 79 -0.55 -0.73 -7.78
CA GLN A 79 -1.41 -0.52 -8.95
C GLN A 79 -2.36 -1.68 -9.28
N ASP A 80 -2.04 -2.91 -8.85
CA ASP A 80 -2.83 -4.11 -9.18
C ASP A 80 -3.97 -4.34 -8.18
N TRP A 81 -3.69 -4.27 -6.88
CA TRP A 81 -4.64 -4.64 -5.83
C TRP A 81 -5.17 -3.46 -5.00
N ALA A 82 -4.44 -2.35 -4.91
CA ALA A 82 -4.81 -1.22 -4.05
C ALA A 82 -5.44 -0.05 -4.84
N SER A 83 -4.97 0.22 -6.05
CA SER A 83 -5.51 1.29 -6.91
C SER A 83 -7.00 1.05 -7.24
N PRO A 84 -7.86 2.09 -7.30
CA PRO A 84 -9.28 1.97 -7.66
C PRO A 84 -9.52 1.26 -9.00
N ASN A 85 -8.57 1.38 -9.93
CA ASN A 85 -8.63 0.75 -11.25
C ASN A 85 -7.74 -0.50 -11.36
N GLY A 86 -7.21 -0.98 -10.24
CA GLY A 86 -6.34 -2.14 -10.21
C GLY A 86 -7.10 -3.40 -10.58
N THR A 87 -6.55 -4.18 -11.53
CA THR A 87 -7.21 -5.37 -12.06
C THR A 87 -7.57 -6.36 -10.96
N LYS A 88 -6.67 -6.62 -10.01
CA LYS A 88 -6.94 -7.53 -8.89
C LYS A 88 -7.98 -6.96 -7.93
N ARG A 89 -7.94 -5.66 -7.66
CA ARG A 89 -8.96 -4.99 -6.83
C ARG A 89 -10.36 -5.16 -7.41
N LEU A 90 -10.50 -4.90 -8.71
CA LEU A 90 -11.77 -5.02 -9.40
C LEU A 90 -12.27 -6.46 -9.43
N GLU A 91 -11.38 -7.42 -9.70
CA GLU A 91 -11.69 -8.86 -9.63
C GLU A 91 -12.28 -9.24 -8.26
N LEU A 92 -11.63 -8.81 -7.17
CA LEU A 92 -12.03 -9.16 -5.80
C LEU A 92 -13.31 -8.42 -5.34
N THR A 93 -13.51 -7.16 -5.75
CA THR A 93 -14.67 -6.37 -5.31
C THR A 93 -15.91 -6.61 -6.18
N MET A 94 -15.74 -7.14 -7.40
CA MET A 94 -16.84 -7.50 -8.31
C MET A 94 -17.18 -8.99 -8.33
N SER A 95 -16.48 -9.84 -7.55
CA SER A 95 -16.73 -11.28 -7.49
C SER A 95 -18.13 -11.64 -6.98
N GLY A 96 -18.77 -10.71 -6.25
CA GLY A 96 -20.06 -10.91 -5.60
C GLY A 96 -19.98 -11.55 -4.21
N ASN A 97 -18.79 -11.99 -3.77
CA ASN A 97 -18.58 -12.51 -2.43
C ASN A 97 -18.07 -11.40 -1.50
N LEU A 98 -18.79 -11.19 -0.40
CA LEU A 98 -18.37 -10.23 0.62
C LEU A 98 -17.10 -10.71 1.32
N GLY A 99 -16.06 -9.87 1.37
CA GLY A 99 -14.84 -10.13 2.11
C GLY A 99 -13.71 -10.77 1.30
N ASP A 100 -13.90 -11.07 0.01
CA ASP A 100 -12.83 -11.59 -0.86
C ASP A 100 -11.61 -10.67 -0.88
N PHE A 101 -11.84 -9.36 -0.88
CA PHE A 101 -10.75 -8.38 -0.82
C PHE A 101 -9.97 -8.48 0.49
N MET A 102 -10.67 -8.54 1.62
CA MET A 102 -10.06 -8.69 2.94
C MET A 102 -9.32 -10.02 3.09
N ASN A 103 -9.88 -11.10 2.54
CA ASN A 103 -9.26 -12.43 2.53
C ASN A 103 -7.99 -12.45 1.69
N PHE A 104 -7.98 -11.77 0.54
CA PHE A 104 -6.77 -11.61 -0.26
C PHE A 104 -5.70 -10.80 0.49
N VAL A 105 -6.07 -9.66 1.10
CA VAL A 105 -5.12 -8.80 1.82
C VAL A 105 -4.49 -9.57 2.99
N ASN A 106 -5.31 -10.18 3.84
CA ASN A 106 -4.83 -10.91 5.02
C ASN A 106 -4.13 -12.22 4.65
N GLY A 107 -4.65 -12.93 3.64
CA GLY A 107 -4.07 -14.17 3.17
C GLY A 107 -3.99 -15.27 4.22
N GLY A 108 -3.06 -16.20 4.00
CA GLY A 108 -2.72 -17.25 4.94
C GLY A 108 -1.56 -18.11 4.44
N TYR A 109 -1.47 -19.32 4.96
CA TYR A 109 -0.52 -20.34 4.53
C TYR A 109 -1.30 -21.59 4.18
N ASP A 110 -0.94 -22.26 3.09
CA ASP A 110 -1.52 -23.55 2.74
C ASP A 110 -0.96 -24.69 3.61
N ASN A 111 -1.42 -25.92 3.35
CA ASN A 111 -1.01 -27.10 4.12
C ASN A 111 0.49 -27.42 3.98
N ASP A 112 1.15 -26.91 2.94
CA ASP A 112 2.59 -27.08 2.69
C ASP A 112 3.41 -25.91 3.26
N GLY A 113 2.76 -24.97 3.94
CA GLY A 113 3.39 -23.77 4.50
C GLY A 113 3.70 -22.70 3.46
N LYS A 114 3.15 -22.80 2.24
CA LYS A 114 3.33 -21.78 1.21
C LYS A 114 2.38 -20.61 1.48
N PRO A 115 2.87 -19.36 1.48
CA PRO A 115 2.02 -18.20 1.69
C PRO A 115 1.08 -17.98 0.50
N PHE A 116 -0.12 -17.50 0.80
CA PHE A 116 -1.06 -16.96 -0.18
C PHE A 116 -1.65 -15.64 0.33
N GLY A 117 -2.18 -14.84 -0.60
CA GLY A 117 -2.63 -13.48 -0.30
C GLY A 117 -1.48 -12.49 -0.15
N LEU A 118 -1.79 -11.24 0.14
CA LEU A 118 -0.84 -10.12 0.11
C LEU A 118 0.16 -10.18 1.26
N LEU A 119 -0.30 -10.03 2.52
CA LEU A 119 0.60 -9.87 3.66
C LEU A 119 1.57 -11.07 3.82
N PRO A 120 1.13 -12.34 3.78
CA PRO A 120 2.04 -13.48 3.94
C PRO A 120 3.05 -13.58 2.80
N THR A 121 2.63 -13.31 1.56
CA THR A 121 3.53 -13.39 0.40
C THR A 121 4.63 -12.34 0.48
N LEU A 122 4.28 -11.10 0.86
CA LEU A 122 5.24 -10.00 1.01
C LEU A 122 6.23 -10.25 2.16
N LYS A 123 5.75 -10.82 3.28
CA LYS A 123 6.60 -11.21 4.42
C LYS A 123 7.61 -12.29 4.06
N ALA A 124 7.27 -13.18 3.12
CA ALA A 124 8.12 -14.27 2.68
C ALA A 124 9.09 -13.90 1.55
N LEU A 125 9.06 -12.67 1.01
CA LEU A 125 9.95 -12.28 -0.09
C LEU A 125 11.43 -12.43 0.28
N LYS A 126 11.81 -12.12 1.52
CA LYS A 126 13.19 -12.29 2.02
C LYS A 126 13.69 -13.74 2.00
N ASP A 127 12.78 -14.70 2.02
CA ASP A 127 13.07 -16.14 2.05
C ASP A 127 13.26 -16.71 0.63
N GLN A 128 12.92 -15.93 -0.40
CA GLN A 128 13.10 -16.33 -1.80
C GLN A 128 14.60 -16.39 -2.16
N PRO A 129 15.02 -17.38 -2.98
CA PRO A 129 16.35 -17.39 -3.56
C PRO A 129 16.61 -16.09 -4.34
N ASN A 130 17.77 -15.47 -4.10
CA ASN A 130 18.18 -14.22 -4.75
C ASN A 130 17.28 -13.00 -4.47
N ALA A 131 16.56 -12.98 -3.34
CA ALA A 131 15.76 -11.82 -2.93
C ALA A 131 16.60 -10.52 -2.97
N THR A 132 16.08 -9.52 -3.69
CA THR A 132 16.75 -8.23 -3.85
C THR A 132 16.78 -7.47 -2.52
N PRO A 133 17.67 -6.47 -2.35
CA PRO A 133 17.65 -5.61 -1.16
C PRO A 133 16.29 -4.95 -0.93
N ARG A 134 15.62 -4.51 -2.00
CA ARG A 134 14.30 -3.87 -1.94
C ARG A 134 13.21 -4.85 -1.48
N GLN A 135 13.24 -6.10 -1.96
CA GLN A 135 12.35 -7.17 -1.50
C GLN A 135 12.55 -7.52 -0.01
N LYS A 136 13.79 -7.53 0.47
CA LYS A 136 14.09 -7.76 1.90
C LYS A 136 13.56 -6.65 2.79
N ILE A 137 13.67 -5.38 2.34
CA ILE A 137 13.09 -4.23 3.04
C ILE A 137 11.57 -4.34 3.08
N VAL A 138 10.92 -4.73 1.97
CA VAL A 138 9.47 -4.98 1.95
C VAL A 138 9.10 -6.01 3.03
N SER A 139 9.77 -7.15 3.09
CA SER A 139 9.50 -8.16 4.12
C SER A 139 9.72 -7.64 5.54
N GLU A 140 10.73 -6.81 5.76
CA GLU A 140 11.03 -6.24 7.08
C GLU A 140 9.95 -5.25 7.53
N VAL A 141 9.53 -4.33 6.64
CA VAL A 141 8.46 -3.35 6.92
C VAL A 141 7.14 -4.04 7.24
N LEU A 142 6.81 -5.13 6.55
CA LEU A 142 5.58 -5.89 6.78
C LEU A 142 5.70 -6.93 7.92
N SER A 143 6.87 -7.12 8.52
CA SER A 143 7.11 -8.20 9.50
C SER A 143 6.19 -8.13 10.71
N ALA A 144 5.90 -6.91 11.20
CA ALA A 144 5.04 -6.64 12.35
C ALA A 144 3.53 -6.66 12.04
N THR A 145 3.16 -6.82 10.77
CA THR A 145 1.76 -6.82 10.31
C THR A 145 1.32 -8.25 10.02
N ASP A 146 0.55 -8.85 10.93
CA ASP A 146 -0.01 -10.19 10.72
C ASP A 146 -1.33 -10.15 9.95
N LYS A 147 -2.12 -9.11 10.18
CA LYS A 147 -3.39 -8.85 9.51
C LYS A 147 -3.66 -7.36 9.48
N VAL A 148 -4.46 -6.92 8.51
CA VAL A 148 -4.99 -5.56 8.47
C VAL A 148 -5.83 -5.32 9.73
N ARG A 149 -5.62 -4.19 10.40
CA ARG A 149 -6.38 -3.82 11.61
C ARG A 149 -7.71 -3.13 11.30
N ILE A 150 -7.83 -2.56 10.10
CA ILE A 150 -9.07 -1.95 9.59
C ILE A 150 -10.12 -3.07 9.48
N ASP A 151 -11.29 -2.84 10.09
CA ASP A 151 -12.28 -3.88 10.41
C ASP A 151 -13.26 -4.23 9.30
N SER A 152 -13.35 -3.39 8.26
CA SER A 152 -14.25 -3.62 7.14
C SER A 152 -13.57 -3.35 5.81
N GLU A 153 -13.98 -4.13 4.81
CA GLU A 153 -13.55 -3.95 3.43
C GLU A 153 -13.78 -2.53 2.94
N ARG A 154 -14.96 -1.96 3.23
CA ARG A 154 -15.29 -0.58 2.86
C ARG A 154 -14.30 0.43 3.45
N ASN A 155 -14.04 0.35 4.75
CA ASN A 155 -13.10 1.27 5.42
C ASN A 155 -11.69 1.12 4.83
N LEU A 156 -11.26 -0.11 4.54
CA LEU A 156 -9.96 -0.37 3.92
C LEU A 156 -9.89 0.25 2.51
N LEU A 157 -10.91 0.03 1.68
CA LEU A 157 -10.99 0.62 0.34
C LEU A 157 -10.99 2.16 0.40
N ASP A 158 -11.72 2.77 1.34
CA ASP A 158 -11.72 4.22 1.55
C ASP A 158 -10.33 4.75 1.96
N VAL A 159 -9.60 4.00 2.82
CA VAL A 159 -8.22 4.33 3.19
C VAL A 159 -7.28 4.20 1.98
N LEU A 160 -7.39 3.11 1.21
CA LEU A 160 -6.58 2.88 0.01
C LEU A 160 -6.81 3.98 -1.04
N ASP A 161 -8.05 4.39 -1.25
CA ASP A 161 -8.39 5.47 -2.16
C ASP A 161 -7.76 6.78 -1.74
N LYS A 162 -7.74 7.07 -0.42
CA LYS A 162 -7.03 8.24 0.08
C LYS A 162 -5.53 8.13 -0.10
N VAL A 163 -4.93 7.01 0.28
CA VAL A 163 -3.48 6.79 0.10
C VAL A 163 -3.10 6.88 -1.39
N GLN A 164 -3.95 6.41 -2.30
CA GLN A 164 -3.75 6.54 -3.74
C GLN A 164 -3.70 8.00 -4.23
N GLU A 165 -4.50 8.89 -3.64
CA GLU A 165 -4.48 10.32 -3.97
C GLU A 165 -3.17 11.01 -3.55
N ILE A 166 -2.39 10.40 -2.66
CA ILE A 166 -1.05 10.89 -2.32
C ILE A 166 -0.16 10.65 -3.55
N ARG A 167 0.11 11.74 -4.27
CA ARG A 167 1.11 11.84 -5.34
C ARG A 167 2.04 13.01 -5.03
N ASN A 168 3.29 12.90 -5.47
CA ASN A 168 4.35 13.88 -5.31
C ASN A 168 4.73 14.13 -3.84
N VAL A 169 5.20 13.07 -3.17
CA VAL A 169 6.20 13.29 -2.14
C VAL A 169 7.49 13.56 -2.91
N ASP A 170 7.70 14.81 -3.33
CA ASP A 170 9.04 15.28 -3.71
C ASP A 170 10.02 14.80 -2.63
N ASP A 171 11.26 14.47 -2.96
CA ASP A 171 12.28 13.98 -1.99
C ASP A 171 12.37 14.87 -0.72
N THR A 172 11.92 16.13 -0.85
CA THR A 172 11.78 17.16 0.19
C THR A 172 10.67 16.89 1.23
N HIS A 173 9.75 15.96 1.01
CA HIS A 173 8.52 15.79 1.82
C HIS A 173 8.38 14.44 2.55
N ILE A 174 9.39 13.56 2.50
CA ILE A 174 9.40 12.30 3.26
C ILE A 174 9.53 12.54 4.78
N PHE A 175 10.38 13.49 5.19
CA PHE A 175 10.58 13.85 6.61
C PHE A 175 9.30 14.33 7.35
N PRO A 176 8.46 15.19 6.73
CA PRO A 176 7.17 15.60 7.31
C PRO A 176 6.18 14.49 7.69
N ILE A 177 6.16 13.37 6.95
CA ILE A 177 5.17 12.30 7.19
C ILE A 177 5.39 11.69 8.58
N SER A 178 6.65 11.53 8.99
CA SER A 178 7.00 11.02 10.33
C SER A 178 6.46 11.93 11.43
N GLN A 179 6.61 13.26 11.31
CA GLN A 179 6.14 14.20 12.33
C GLN A 179 4.62 14.22 12.48
N VAL A 180 3.87 14.08 11.38
CA VAL A 180 2.40 14.07 11.45
C VAL A 180 1.88 12.79 12.08
N MET A 181 2.54 11.66 11.83
CA MET A 181 2.15 10.40 12.43
C MET A 181 2.29 10.45 13.96
N ASP A 182 3.29 11.17 14.47
CA ASP A 182 3.50 11.39 15.91
C ASP A 182 2.45 12.35 16.51
N ASP A 183 1.99 13.34 15.75
CA ASP A 183 1.10 14.42 16.20
C ASP A 183 -0.40 14.16 15.97
N CYS A 184 -0.78 13.02 15.42
CA CYS A 184 -2.18 12.71 15.11
C CYS A 184 -3.00 12.44 16.37
#